data_AF-A0A8J3D564-F1
#
_entry.id   AF-A0A8J3D564-F1
#
_cell.length_a   1.000
_cell.length_b   1.000
_cell.length_c   1.000
_cell.angle_alpha   90.00
_cell.angle_beta   90.00
_cell.angle_gamma   90.00
#
_symmetry.space_group_name_H-M   'P 1'
#
loop_
_entity.id
_entity.type
_entity.pdbx_description
1 polymer ?
#
loop_
_entity_poly.entity_id
_entity_poly.type
_entity_poly.pdbx_seq_one_letter_code
_entity_poly.pdbx_strand_id
1 'polypeptide(L)' 'MATLILEVQDKKLKFFKDLIRHFSFVTIRDSDPCEDTDEQVIENIRAGVKEMRLVEQGKMKSTPFKEFLKELDEL' A
#
# COMPACT_ATOMS: atom_id res chain seq x y z
N MET A 1 -5.65 19.47 22.42
CA MET A 1 -5.48 18.06 21.99
C MET A 1 -4.50 17.40 22.94
N ALA A 2 -4.78 16.19 23.38
CA ALA A 2 -3.91 15.42 24.28
C ALA A 2 -3.42 14.17 23.55
N THR A 3 -2.15 13.80 23.76
CA THR A 3 -1.54 12.62 23.14
C THR A 3 -1.44 11.51 24.17
N LEU A 4 -1.83 10.31 23.79
CA LEU A 4 -1.75 9.11 24.61
C LEU A 4 -0.93 8.07 23.85
N ILE A 5 0.06 7.47 24.53
CA ILE A 5 0.87 6.36 24.01
C ILE A 5 0.39 5.10 24.72
N LEU A 6 0.07 4.07 23.95
CA LEU A 6 -0.46 2.80 24.44
C LEU A 6 0.46 1.66 23.99
N GLU A 7 0.93 0.87 24.93
CA GLU A 7 1.60 -0.40 24.63
C GLU A 7 0.53 -1.51 24.62
N VAL A 8 0.30 -2.08 23.45
CA VAL A 8 -0.68 -3.15 23.22
C VAL A 8 0.05 -4.36 22.68
N GLN A 9 -0.37 -5.56 23.10
CA GLN A 9 0.18 -6.80 22.53
C GLN A 9 -0.07 -6.84 21.01
N ASP A 10 0.97 -7.16 20.22
CA ASP A 10 0.90 -7.17 18.74
C ASP A 10 -0.29 -7.94 18.18
N LYS A 11 -0.58 -9.11 18.77
CA LYS A 11 -1.71 -9.97 18.38
C LYS A 11 -3.08 -9.27 18.49
N LYS A 12 -3.17 -8.25 19.33
CA LYS A 12 -4.39 -7.47 19.60
C LYS A 12 -4.34 -6.08 18.96
N LEU A 13 -3.22 -5.67 18.37
CA LEU A 13 -3.04 -4.36 17.77
C LEU A 13 -4.08 -4.09 16.68
N LYS A 14 -4.25 -5.05 15.74
CA LYS A 14 -5.24 -4.95 14.65
C LYS A 14 -6.66 -4.75 15.18
N PHE A 15 -7.09 -5.60 16.11
CA PHE A 15 -8.41 -5.50 16.74
C PHE A 15 -8.61 -4.15 17.45
N PHE A 16 -7.60 -3.69 18.20
CA PHE A 16 -7.68 -2.43 18.92
C PHE A 16 -7.72 -1.22 17.99
N LYS A 17 -6.92 -1.24 16.92
CA LYS A 17 -6.92 -0.22 15.85
C LYS A 17 -8.29 -0.13 15.18
N ASP A 18 -8.90 -1.25 14.82
CA ASP A 18 -10.27 -1.32 14.29
C ASP A 18 -11.30 -0.74 15.26
N LEU A 19 -11.21 -1.05 16.55
CA LEU A 19 -12.14 -0.55 17.56
C LEU A 19 -12.09 0.98 17.68
N ILE A 20 -10.90 1.54 17.86
CA ILE A 20 -10.74 2.98 18.10
C ILE A 20 -10.95 3.81 16.82
N ARG A 21 -10.86 3.22 15.63
CA ARG A 21 -11.14 3.87 14.35
C ARG A 21 -12.59 4.34 14.22
N HIS A 22 -13.51 3.73 14.95
CA HIS A 22 -14.93 4.12 14.96
C HIS A 22 -15.21 5.37 15.80
N PHE A 23 -14.27 5.81 16.63
CA PHE A 23 -14.45 7.02 17.43
C PHE A 23 -14.12 8.26 16.61
N SER A 24 -15.14 9.09 16.35
CA SER A 24 -15.02 10.33 15.55
C SER A 24 -14.07 11.39 16.14
N PHE A 25 -13.70 11.23 17.41
CA PHE A 25 -12.81 12.12 18.14
C PHE A 25 -11.37 11.57 18.27
N VAL A 26 -11.08 10.41 17.66
CA VAL A 26 -9.76 9.78 17.72
C VAL A 26 -9.04 9.91 16.39
N THR A 27 -7.77 10.30 16.43
CA THR A 27 -6.86 10.31 15.28
C THR A 27 -5.75 9.32 15.54
N ILE A 28 -5.71 8.23 14.77
CA ILE A 28 -4.66 7.22 14.82
C ILE A 28 -3.50 7.72 13.97
N ARG A 29 -2.30 7.80 14.54
CA ARG A 29 -1.07 8.10 13.81
C ARG A 29 -0.24 6.82 13.74
N ASP A 30 -0.37 6.09 12.65
CA ASP A 30 0.51 4.94 12.39
C ASP A 30 1.92 5.48 12.14
N SER A 31 2.88 5.03 12.95
CA SER A 31 4.30 5.34 12.76
C SER A 31 5.00 4.35 11.82
N ASP A 32 4.28 3.31 11.39
CA ASP A 32 4.72 2.35 10.38
C ASP A 32 4.11 2.68 9.01
N PRO A 33 4.92 3.02 7.98
CA PRO A 33 4.46 3.30 6.63
C PRO A 33 4.10 2.02 5.82
N CYS A 34 3.74 0.91 6.48
CA CYS A 34 3.73 -0.43 5.87
C CYS A 34 2.36 -1.12 5.77
N GLU A 35 1.26 -0.38 5.85
CA GLU A 35 -0.04 -0.91 5.40
C GLU A 35 -0.56 0.00 4.30
N ASP A 36 -0.29 -0.38 3.05
CA ASP A 36 -1.01 0.19 1.91
C ASP A 36 -2.51 0.09 2.22
N THR A 37 -3.18 1.23 2.26
CA THR A 37 -4.63 1.26 2.45
C THR A 37 -5.32 0.53 1.29
N ASP A 38 -6.47 -0.09 1.53
CA ASP A 38 -7.24 -0.78 0.47
C ASP A 38 -7.46 0.15 -0.76
N GLU A 39 -7.59 1.45 -0.52
CA GLU A 39 -7.69 2.49 -1.56
C GLU A 39 -6.39 2.62 -2.39
N GLN A 40 -5.23 2.62 -1.75
CA GLN A 40 -3.92 2.63 -2.43
C GLN A 40 -3.70 1.34 -3.23
N VAL A 41 -4.10 0.19 -2.69
CA VAL A 41 -4.04 -1.10 -3.42
C VAL A 41 -4.90 -1.05 -4.68
N ILE A 42 -6.13 -0.55 -4.58
CA ILE A 42 -7.04 -0.40 -5.74
C ILE A 42 -6.49 0.60 -6.75
N GLU A 43 -5.90 1.70 -6.30
CA GLU A 43 -5.29 2.70 -7.18
C GLU A 43 -4.07 2.12 -7.92
N ASN A 44 -3.20 1.40 -7.22
CA ASN A 44 -2.03 0.73 -7.81
C ASN A 44 -2.43 -0.32 -8.86
N ILE A 45 -3.45 -1.15 -8.57
CA ILE A 45 -3.97 -2.11 -9.56
C ILE A 45 -4.55 -1.38 -10.78
N ARG A 46 -5.31 -0.31 -10.57
CA ARG A 46 -5.89 0.49 -11.66
C ARG A 46 -4.80 1.15 -12.51
N ALA A 47 -3.72 1.62 -11.90
CA ALA A 47 -2.57 2.18 -12.60
C ALA A 47 -1.90 1.12 -13.48
N GLY A 48 -1.61 -0.06 -12.95
CA GLY A 48 -1.00 -1.16 -13.72
C GLY A 48 -1.84 -1.60 -14.93
N VAL A 49 -3.17 -1.65 -14.80
CA VAL A 49 -4.07 -1.97 -15.94
C VAL A 49 -4.05 -0.87 -17.00
N LYS A 50 -3.94 0.42 -16.62
CA LYS A 50 -3.83 1.52 -17.58
C LYS A 50 -2.51 1.46 -18.34
N GLU A 51 -1.41 1.18 -17.65
CA GLU A 51 -0.08 1.06 -18.27
C GLU A 51 -0.03 -0.11 -19.25
N MET A 52 -0.57 -1.27 -18.88
CA MET A 52 -0.67 -2.43 -19.77
C MET A 52 -1.42 -2.08 -21.07
N ARG A 53 -2.56 -1.37 -20.97
CA ARG A 53 -3.32 -0.93 -22.15
C ARG A 53 -2.57 0.07 -23.02
N LEU A 54 -1.69 0.89 -22.46
CA LEU A 54 -0.86 1.84 -23.22
C LEU A 54 0.28 1.13 -23.96
N VAL A 55 0.86 0.10 -23.35
CA VAL A 55 1.82 -0.81 -23.98
C VAL A 55 1.18 -1.55 -25.15
N GLU A 56 0.00 -2.15 -24.95
CA GLU A 56 -0.74 -2.84 -26.02
C GLU A 56 -1.10 -1.93 -27.20
N GLN A 57 -1.38 -0.65 -26.92
CA GLN A 57 -1.65 0.37 -27.95
C GLN A 57 -0.38 0.86 -28.66
N GLY A 58 0.81 0.38 -28.29
CA GLY A 58 2.10 0.83 -28.84
C GLY A 58 2.48 2.26 -28.45
N LYS A 59 1.78 2.86 -27.47
CA LYS A 59 2.02 4.24 -26.99
C LYS A 59 3.06 4.31 -25.88
N MET A 60 3.42 3.17 -25.29
CA MET A 60 4.36 3.07 -24.19
C MET A 60 5.37 1.96 -24.47
N LYS A 61 6.66 2.21 -24.20
CA LYS A 61 7.72 1.22 -24.39
C LYS A 61 7.65 0.21 -23.24
N SER A 62 7.46 -1.06 -23.58
CA SER A 62 7.63 -2.17 -22.64
C SER A 62 9.07 -2.66 -22.64
N THR A 63 9.56 -3.08 -21.48
CA THR A 63 10.78 -3.87 -21.39
C THR A 63 10.46 -5.32 -21.78
N PRO A 64 11.28 -5.96 -22.63
CA PRO A 64 11.16 -7.39 -22.89
C PRO A 64 11.25 -8.18 -21.58
N PHE A 65 10.38 -9.18 -21.42
CA PHE A 65 10.32 -9.99 -20.19
C PHE A 65 11.68 -10.59 -19.78
N LYS A 66 12.51 -10.96 -20.76
CA LYS A 66 13.86 -11.50 -20.50
C LYS A 66 14.84 -10.47 -19.92
N GLU A 67 14.74 -9.21 -20.35
CA GLU A 67 15.61 -8.13 -19.86
C GLU A 67 15.19 -7.74 -18.44
N PHE A 68 13.87 -7.64 -18.20
CA PHE A 68 13.31 -7.41 -16.88
C PHE A 68 13.75 -8.46 -15.85
N LEU A 69 13.68 -9.76 -16.21
CA LEU A 69 14.11 -10.83 -15.30
C LEU A 69 15.61 -10.75 -14.98
N LYS A 70 16.44 -10.34 -15.95
CA LYS A 70 17.86 -10.18 -15.73
C LYS A 70 18.16 -9.04 -14.74
N GLU A 71 17.43 -7.92 -14.84
CA GLU A 71 17.57 -6.79 -13.90
C GLU A 71 17.20 -7.16 -12.46
N LEU A 72 16.23 -8.06 -12.25
CA LEU A 72 15.84 -8.51 -10.91
C LEU A 72 16.84 -9.47 -10.26
N ASP A 73 17.52 -10.30 -11.04
CA ASP A 73 18.60 -11.18 -10.52
C ASP A 73 19.89 -10.41 -10.20
N GLU A 74 20.08 -9.22 -10.78
CA GLU A 74 21.24 -8.34 -10.56
C GLU A 74 21.04 -7.32 -9.40
N LEU A 75 19.87 -7.33 -8.74
CA LEU A 75 19.47 -6.50 -7.58
C LEU A 75 19.63 -7.25 -6.25
#